data_AF-A0A1Q9PH70-F1
#
_entry.id   AF-A0A1Q9PH70-F1
#
_cell.length_a   1.000
_cell.length_b   1.000
_cell.length_c   1.000
_cell.angle_alpha   90.00
_cell.angle_beta   90.00
_cell.angle_gamma   90.00
#
_symmetry.space_group_name_H-M   'P 1'
#
loop_
_entity.id
_entity.type
_entity.pdbx_description
1 polymer ?
#
loop_
_entity_poly.entity_id
_entity_poly.type
_entity_poly.pdbx_seq_one_letter_code
_entity_poly.pdbx_strand_id
1 'polypeptide(L)' 'MMVCEWRDFSTDAETYTLEVFEETLGDEFEAMMFKENEQFPSYIWTVNYVILVKKYTKVLTDISFEKIPRNPVCE' A
#
# COMPACT_ATOMS: atom_id res chain seq x y z
N MET A 1 -11.22 2.28 7.56
CA MET A 1 -10.59 3.15 8.57
C MET A 1 -9.27 3.67 8.02
N MET A 2 -9.06 4.99 8.07
CA MET A 2 -7.77 5.61 7.74
C MET A 2 -6.91 5.70 9.01
N VAL A 3 -5.60 5.46 8.88
CA VAL A 3 -4.60 5.58 9.94
C VAL A 3 -3.38 6.31 9.40
N CYS A 4 -2.80 7.20 10.21
CA CYS A 4 -1.58 7.95 9.88
C CYS A 4 -0.32 7.28 10.46
N GLU A 5 -0.48 6.07 10.98
CA GLU A 5 0.61 5.26 11.52
C GLU A 5 0.69 3.98 10.70
N TRP A 6 1.91 3.56 10.42
CA TRP A 6 2.15 2.28 9.77
C TRP A 6 1.64 1.13 10.64
N ARG A 7 1.11 0.10 9.99
CA ARG A 7 0.70 -1.17 10.57
C ARG A 7 1.13 -2.23 9.60
N ASP A 8 2.02 -3.08 10.07
CA ASP A 8 2.52 -4.19 9.29
C ASP A 8 1.35 -5.09 8.87
N PHE A 9 1.40 -5.53 7.63
CA PHE A 9 0.46 -6.49 7.08
C PHE A 9 1.21 -7.55 6.31
N SER A 10 0.68 -8.76 6.34
CA SER A 10 1.26 -9.90 5.67
C SER A 10 0.28 -10.48 4.67
N THR A 11 0.83 -10.99 3.58
CA THR A 11 0.14 -11.87 2.64
C THR A 11 0.63 -13.29 2.84
N ASP A 12 0.11 -14.24 2.06
CA ASP A 12 0.62 -15.61 2.07
C ASP A 12 2.07 -15.67 1.51
N ALA A 13 2.52 -14.65 0.79
CA ALA A 13 3.83 -14.58 0.14
C ALA A 13 4.88 -13.81 0.95
N GLU A 14 4.50 -12.67 1.53
CA GLU A 14 5.45 -11.76 2.17
C GLU A 14 4.82 -10.87 3.26
N THR A 15 5.67 -10.35 4.15
CA THR A 15 5.30 -9.37 5.19
C THR A 15 5.83 -8.01 4.81
N TYR A 16 4.94 -7.01 4.78
CA TYR A 16 5.29 -5.63 4.47
C TYR A 16 5.42 -4.83 5.76
N THR A 17 6.66 -4.53 6.12
CA THR A 17 6.99 -3.54 7.15
C THR A 17 7.17 -2.16 6.52
N LEU A 18 7.20 -1.11 7.34
CA LEU A 18 7.43 0.26 6.87
C LEU A 18 8.73 0.35 6.07
N GLU A 19 9.83 -0.18 6.61
CA GLU A 19 11.15 -0.15 5.97
C GLU A 19 11.15 -0.84 4.61
N VAL A 20 10.58 -2.04 4.52
CA VAL A 20 10.51 -2.80 3.26
C VAL A 20 9.66 -2.04 2.23
N PHE A 21 8.57 -1.43 2.67
CA PHE A 21 7.67 -0.68 1.80
C PHE A 21 8.33 0.59 1.25
N GLU A 22 8.94 1.40 2.11
CA GLU A 22 9.63 2.63 1.71
C GLU A 22 10.83 2.34 0.81
N GLU A 23 11.60 1.29 1.09
CA GLU A 23 12.69 0.83 0.22
C GLU A 23 12.17 0.37 -1.15
N THR A 24 11.07 -0.39 -1.18
CA THR A 24 10.47 -0.91 -2.43
C THR A 24 9.89 0.21 -3.28
N LEU A 25 9.26 1.21 -2.67
CA LEU A 25 8.66 2.31 -3.41
C LEU A 25 9.62 3.47 -3.70
N GLY A 26 10.66 3.63 -2.88
CA GLY A 26 11.57 4.78 -2.90
C GLY A 26 10.86 6.07 -2.52
N ASP A 27 9.86 6.00 -1.61
CA ASP A 27 9.06 7.14 -1.18
C ASP A 27 8.67 7.00 0.30
N GLU A 28 8.34 8.11 0.95
CA GLU A 28 8.07 8.16 2.40
C GLU A 28 6.57 8.01 2.67
N PHE A 29 6.21 7.17 3.64
CA PHE A 29 4.82 6.91 4.03
C PHE A 29 4.19 8.09 4.79
N GLU A 30 2.92 8.38 4.50
CA GLU A 30 2.14 9.37 5.25
C GLU A 30 0.90 8.78 5.93
N ALA A 31 0.15 7.92 5.23
CA ALA A 31 -1.10 7.36 5.75
C ALA A 31 -1.52 6.12 4.99
N MET A 32 -2.42 5.33 5.55
CA MET A 32 -3.08 4.25 4.83
C MET A 32 -4.53 4.08 5.23
N MET A 33 -5.30 3.46 4.35
CA MET A 33 -6.71 3.18 4.55
C MET A 33 -6.99 1.69 4.36
N PHE A 34 -7.63 1.12 5.38
CA PHE A 34 -8.21 -0.21 5.34
C PHE A 34 -9.69 -0.08 4.96
N LYS A 35 -10.14 -0.82 3.95
CA LYS A 35 -11.58 -1.03 3.75
C LYS A 35 -12.11 -2.03 4.77
N GLU A 36 -13.43 -2.00 4.99
CA GLU A 36 -14.07 -2.90 5.95
C GLU A 36 -13.81 -4.36 5.59
N ASN A 37 -13.45 -5.16 6.60
CA ASN A 37 -13.11 -6.59 6.49
C ASN A 37 -11.82 -6.93 5.72
N GLU A 38 -10.97 -5.96 5.39
CA GLU A 38 -9.64 -6.23 4.82
C GLU A 38 -8.56 -6.33 5.91
N GLN A 39 -7.64 -7.28 5.75
CA GLN A 39 -6.51 -7.49 6.67
C GLN A 39 -5.27 -6.66 6.29
N PHE A 40 -5.29 -6.04 5.11
CA PHE A 40 -4.23 -5.18 4.58
C PHE A 40 -4.85 -3.88 4.07
N PRO A 41 -4.08 -2.79 3.94
CA PRO A 41 -4.60 -1.51 3.47
C PRO A 41 -5.00 -1.61 2.00
N SER A 42 -6.09 -0.95 1.60
CA SER A 42 -6.50 -0.84 0.19
C SER A 42 -5.84 0.36 -0.50
N TYR A 43 -5.49 1.39 0.28
CA TYR A 43 -4.79 2.58 -0.19
C TYR A 43 -3.66 2.91 0.77
N ILE A 44 -2.52 3.32 0.24
CA ILE A 44 -1.40 3.85 1.00
C ILE A 44 -0.98 5.17 0.36
N TRP A 45 -0.91 6.24 1.14
CA TRP A 45 -0.41 7.54 0.73
C TRP A 45 1.05 7.66 1.12
N THR A 46 1.84 8.10 0.16
CA THR A 46 3.23 8.52 0.35
C THR A 46 3.36 9.99 -0.03
N VAL A 47 4.51 10.60 0.20
CA VAL A 47 4.74 12.02 -0.12
C VAL A 47 4.42 12.34 -1.59
N ASN A 48 4.78 11.46 -2.52
CA ASN A 48 4.63 11.73 -3.96
C ASN A 48 3.49 10.94 -4.62
N TYR A 49 3.08 9.80 -4.06
CA TYR A 49 2.14 8.87 -4.69
C TYR A 49 0.97 8.47 -3.79
N VAL A 50 -0.12 8.08 -4.44
CA VAL A 50 -1.17 7.25 -3.84
C VAL A 50 -1.00 5.85 -4.42
N ILE A 51 -0.80 4.89 -3.54
CA ILE A 51 -0.59 3.49 -3.86
C ILE A 51 -1.92 2.77 -3.70
N LEU A 52 -2.39 2.16 -4.79
CA LEU A 52 -3.53 1.26 -4.74
C LEU A 52 -3.04 -0.17 -4.49
N VAL A 53 -3.50 -0.77 -3.41
CA VAL A 53 -3.19 -2.16 -3.09
C VAL A 53 -4.29 -3.03 -3.66
N LYS A 54 -3.99 -3.78 -4.73
CA LYS A 54 -4.95 -4.69 -5.37
C LYS A 54 -4.68 -6.11 -4.92
N LYS A 55 -5.71 -6.78 -4.39
CA LYS A 55 -5.68 -8.20 -4.06
C LYS A 55 -5.86 -9.05 -5.31
N TYR A 56 -5.05 -10.09 -5.45
CA TYR A 56 -5.29 -11.20 -6.37
C TYR A 56 -5.57 -12.47 -5.59
N THR A 57 -6.74 -13.04 -5.80
CA THR A 57 -7.13 -14.35 -5.24
C THR A 57 -7.35 -15.32 -6.38
N LYS A 58 -6.33 -16.11 -6.70
CA LYS A 58 -6.47 -17.28 -7.58
C LYS A 58 -6.26 -18.58 -6.81
N VAL A 59 -5.13 -18.74 -6.13
CA VAL A 59 -4.76 -19.94 -5.35
C VAL A 59 -4.12 -19.57 -4.01
N LEU A 60 -3.31 -18.51 -3.98
CA LEU A 60 -2.78 -17.84 -2.78
C LEU A 60 -3.31 -16.40 -2.72
N THR A 61 -3.34 -15.81 -1.53
CA THR A 61 -3.58 -14.37 -1.39
C THR A 61 -2.30 -13.63 -1.69
N ASP A 62 -2.28 -12.99 -2.86
CA ASP A 62 -1.18 -12.12 -3.28
C ASP A 62 -1.69 -10.69 -3.48
N ILE A 63 -0.78 -9.72 -3.46
CA ILE A 63 -1.14 -8.31 -3.66
C ILE A 63 -0.21 -7.65 -4.69
N SER A 64 -0.71 -6.58 -5.30
CA SER A 64 0.08 -5.73 -6.18
C SER A 64 -0.09 -4.27 -5.79
N PHE A 65 0.97 -3.50 -6.02
CA PHE A 65 0.99 -2.06 -5.78
C PHE A 65 0.92 -1.31 -7.09
N GLU A 66 -0.14 -0.52 -7.28
CA GLU A 66 -0.26 0.41 -8.39
C GLU A 66 0.03 1.84 -7.90
N LYS A 67 1.07 2.46 -8.47
CA LYS A 67 1.48 3.83 -8.15
C LYS A 67 0.67 4.84 -8.95
N ILE A 68 0.01 5.76 -8.26
CA ILE A 68 -0.72 6.89 -8.87
C ILE A 68 -0.08 8.18 -8.37
N PRO A 69 0.42 9.09 -9.24
CA PRO A 69 1.00 10.34 -8.79
C PRO A 69 -0.05 11.22 -8.09
N ARG A 70 0.28 11.82 -6.95
CA ARG A 70 -0.65 12.69 -6.20
C ARG A 70 -1.03 13.94 -6.98
N ASN A 71 -0.06 14.47 -7.70
CA ASN A 71 -0.24 15.62 -8.56
C ASN A 71 -0.05 15.18 -10.01
N PRO A 72 -1.03 15.42 -10.90
CA PRO A 72 -0.86 15.14 -12.31
C PRO A 72 0.22 16.07 -12.86
N VAL A 73 1.42 15.54 -13.08
CA VAL A 73 2.40 16.15 -13.98
C VAL A 73 1.95 15.81 -15.39
N CYS A 74 1.11 16.67 -15.96
CA CYS A 74 0.87 16.67 -17.40
C CYS A 74 2.11 17.30 -18.05
N GLU A 75 2.90 16.50 -18.76
CA GLU A 75 3.88 17.00 -19.73
C GLU A 75 3.19 17.39 -21.04
#